data_AF-A0A2T2RNL4-F1
#
_entry.id   AF-A0A2T2RNL4-F1
#
_cell.length_a   1.000
_cell.length_b   1.000
_cell.length_c   1.000
_cell.angle_alpha   90.00
_cell.angle_beta   90.00
_cell.angle_gamma   90.00
#
_symmetry.space_group_name_H-M   'P 1'
#
loop_
_entity.id
_entity.type
_entity.pdbx_description
1 polymer ?
#
loop_
_entity_poly.entity_id
_entity_poly.type
_entity_poly.pdbx_seq_one_letter_code
_entity_poly.pdbx_strand_id
1 'polypeptide(L)'
;MPVVANFPVSGGCTAFGTLIAATDPVAVIALFKELCVPEGLTMLVEGESMLNDATAIVLFELVMAVVASEGVEAVTALERAPLNVFAVLGGGVLTGGIIAAVMEYSAALAKKRLLDSGYCLCDYCLCCFPGCRTLLACFWLDCCIDSRVSGGRASDFRLSREVRRYLHDFWDHAAFIANSLIFLLLGLTTAGFINQFDSSTPRLWSSIAWAVVAALLARGVVVFTLTP
;
A
#
# COMPACT_ATOMS: atom_id res chain seq x y z
N MET A 1 -13.17 26.26 -4.02
CA MET A 1 -12.44 25.32 -3.14
C MET A 1 -12.51 25.80 -1.68
N PRO A 2 -13.61 25.57 -0.93
CA PRO A 2 -13.69 26.01 0.46
C PRO A 2 -13.30 24.93 1.49
N VAL A 3 -13.16 23.66 1.08
CA VAL A 3 -12.99 22.53 2.02
C VAL A 3 -11.57 22.44 2.61
N VAL A 4 -10.56 23.05 1.99
CA VAL A 4 -9.16 22.96 2.46
C VAL A 4 -8.80 24.06 3.49
N ALA A 5 -9.63 25.09 3.64
CA ALA A 5 -9.26 26.30 4.36
C ALA A 5 -9.51 26.27 5.88
N ASN A 6 -10.14 25.22 6.43
CA ASN A 6 -10.59 25.17 7.83
C ASN A 6 -10.18 23.90 8.58
N PHE A 7 -9.11 23.22 8.16
CA PHE A 7 -8.54 22.16 8.98
C PHE A 7 -7.93 22.77 10.25
N PRO A 8 -8.26 22.28 11.46
CA PRO A 8 -7.40 22.55 12.61
C PRO A 8 -5.98 22.12 12.23
N VAL A 9 -4.99 22.98 12.46
CA VAL A 9 -3.60 22.80 11.99
C VAL A 9 -3.06 21.39 12.31
N SER A 10 -3.49 20.82 13.44
CA SER A 10 -3.17 19.44 13.86
C SER A 10 -3.73 18.34 12.94
N GLY A 11 -4.94 18.50 12.41
CA GLY A 11 -5.57 17.52 11.51
C GLY A 11 -4.91 17.47 10.15
N GLY A 12 -4.60 18.64 9.58
CA GLY A 12 -3.89 18.76 8.29
C GLY A 12 -2.47 18.18 8.35
N CYS A 13 -1.73 18.44 9.44
CA CYS A 13 -0.39 17.87 9.63
C CYS A 13 -0.41 16.36 9.79
N THR A 14 -1.39 15.81 10.53
CA THR A 14 -1.52 14.36 10.71
C THR A 14 -1.89 13.68 9.39
N ALA A 15 -2.83 14.27 8.63
CA ALA A 15 -3.23 13.75 7.31
C ALA A 15 -2.05 13.75 6.32
N PHE A 16 -1.28 14.85 6.30
CA PHE A 16 -0.06 14.93 5.50
C PHE A 16 0.95 13.85 5.91
N GLY A 17 1.19 13.67 7.21
CA GLY A 17 2.06 12.63 7.74
C GLY A 17 1.67 11.22 7.28
N THR A 18 0.37 10.89 7.31
CA THR A 18 -0.14 9.60 6.83
C THR A 18 0.04 9.42 5.32
N LEU A 19 -0.09 10.50 4.52
CA LEU A 19 0.09 10.45 3.07
C LEU A 19 1.55 10.19 2.68
N ILE A 20 2.51 10.82 3.38
CA ILE A 20 3.95 10.66 3.08
C ILE A 20 4.58 9.44 3.77
N ALA A 21 3.82 8.70 4.57
CA ALA A 21 4.27 7.47 5.23
C ALA A 21 4.34 6.27 4.25
N ALA A 22 3.51 6.27 3.21
CA ALA A 22 3.62 5.34 2.09
C ALA A 22 4.96 5.55 1.39
N THR A 23 5.68 4.46 1.13
CA THR A 23 7.04 4.51 0.55
C THR A 23 7.11 3.58 -0.64
N ASP A 24 7.46 4.12 -1.81
CA ASP A 24 7.67 3.34 -3.02
C ASP A 24 9.18 3.07 -3.25
N PRO A 25 9.63 1.80 -3.12
CA PRO A 25 11.02 1.40 -3.33
C PRO A 25 11.32 1.07 -4.78
N VAL A 26 10.42 1.25 -5.76
CA VAL A 26 10.62 0.84 -7.16
C VAL A 26 11.97 1.29 -7.72
N ALA A 27 12.37 2.55 -7.49
CA ALA A 27 13.66 3.07 -7.93
C ALA A 27 14.85 2.40 -7.21
N VAL A 28 14.70 2.07 -5.93
CA VAL A 28 15.74 1.39 -5.13
C VAL A 28 15.87 -0.07 -5.54
N ILE A 29 14.76 -0.75 -5.80
CA ILE A 29 14.73 -2.15 -6.27
C ILE A 29 15.37 -2.27 -7.65
N ALA A 30 15.11 -1.31 -8.56
CA ALA A 30 15.76 -1.27 -9.86
C ALA A 30 17.30 -1.20 -9.69
N LEU A 31 17.78 -0.34 -8.79
CA LEU A 31 19.21 -0.22 -8.48
C LEU A 31 19.77 -1.50 -7.82
N PHE A 32 19.02 -2.14 -6.93
CA PHE A 32 19.44 -3.38 -6.26
C PHE A 32 19.63 -4.53 -7.27
N LYS A 33 18.77 -4.60 -8.29
CA LYS A 33 18.91 -5.56 -9.40
C LYS A 33 20.19 -5.31 -10.20
N GLU A 34 20.56 -4.05 -10.44
CA GLU A 34 21.82 -3.70 -11.11
C GLU A 34 23.06 -4.01 -10.26
N LEU A 35 22.96 -3.83 -8.94
CA LEU A 35 24.05 -4.05 -7.98
C LEU A 35 24.19 -5.50 -7.50
N CYS A 36 23.39 -6.43 -8.03
CA CYS A 36 23.34 -7.84 -7.61
C CYS A 36 23.18 -8.03 -6.08
N VAL A 37 22.34 -7.19 -5.46
CA VAL A 37 22.01 -7.28 -4.03
C VAL A 37 21.29 -8.61 -3.75
N PRO A 38 21.50 -9.24 -2.57
CA PRO A 38 20.82 -10.49 -2.22
C PRO A 38 19.29 -10.37 -2.33
N GLU A 39 18.65 -11.37 -2.95
CA GLU A 39 17.18 -11.41 -3.14
C GLU A 39 16.41 -11.24 -1.84
N GLY A 40 16.94 -11.74 -0.72
CA GLY A 40 16.33 -11.58 0.59
C GLY A 40 16.24 -10.12 1.07
N LEU A 41 17.20 -9.26 0.70
CA LEU A 41 17.13 -7.84 1.04
C LEU A 41 16.12 -7.10 0.16
N THR A 42 16.05 -7.47 -1.13
CA THR A 42 15.03 -6.94 -2.06
C THR A 42 13.63 -7.30 -1.58
N MET A 43 13.39 -8.56 -1.23
CA MET A 43 12.11 -9.04 -0.71
C MET A 43 11.73 -8.36 0.62
N LEU A 44 12.71 -8.11 1.49
CA LEU A 44 12.47 -7.40 2.75
C LEU A 44 11.99 -5.96 2.52
N VAL A 45 12.64 -5.23 1.61
CA VAL A 45 12.30 -3.84 1.29
C VAL A 45 10.95 -3.75 0.55
N GLU A 46 10.68 -4.69 -0.35
CA GLU A 46 9.36 -4.82 -1.00
C GLU A 46 8.26 -5.08 0.03
N GLY A 47 8.48 -6.02 0.96
CA GLY A 47 7.53 -6.33 2.02
C GLY A 47 7.27 -5.15 2.99
N GLU A 48 8.32 -4.41 3.37
CA GLU A 48 8.20 -3.20 4.19
C GLU A 48 7.34 -2.14 3.47
N SER A 49 7.62 -1.89 2.19
CA SER A 49 6.87 -0.92 1.39
C SER A 49 5.39 -1.28 1.25
N MET A 50 5.07 -2.53 0.89
CA MET A 50 3.68 -2.93 0.72
C MET A 50 2.91 -2.82 2.05
N LEU A 51 3.54 -3.15 3.19
CA LEU A 51 2.95 -2.95 4.51
C LEU A 51 2.77 -1.46 4.82
N ASN A 52 3.74 -0.61 4.49
CA ASN A 52 3.65 0.83 4.67
C ASN A 52 2.50 1.44 3.85
N ASP A 53 2.36 1.09 2.57
CA ASP A 53 1.29 1.60 1.72
C ASP A 53 -0.10 1.18 2.23
N ALA A 54 -0.21 -0.07 2.64
CA ALA A 54 -1.45 -0.63 3.16
C ALA A 54 -1.84 -0.07 4.54
N THR A 55 -0.86 0.28 5.39
CA THR A 55 -1.12 0.94 6.68
C THR A 55 -1.37 2.44 6.52
N ALA A 56 -0.65 3.11 5.62
CA ALA A 56 -0.80 4.53 5.33
C ALA A 56 -2.22 4.88 4.87
N ILE A 57 -2.81 4.08 3.97
CA ILE A 57 -4.19 4.32 3.52
C ILE A 57 -5.22 4.18 4.66
N VAL A 58 -5.04 3.19 5.54
CA VAL A 58 -5.93 2.99 6.70
C VAL A 58 -5.81 4.12 7.71
N LEU A 59 -4.59 4.54 8.00
CA LEU A 59 -4.35 5.69 8.88
C LEU A 59 -4.90 6.98 8.28
N PHE A 60 -4.74 7.18 6.98
CA PHE A 60 -5.30 8.33 6.28
C PHE A 60 -6.83 8.35 6.34
N GLU A 61 -7.51 7.23 6.05
CA GLU A 61 -8.98 7.13 6.18
C GLU A 61 -9.45 7.44 7.61
N LEU A 62 -8.73 6.94 8.61
CA LEU A 62 -9.05 7.18 10.02
C LEU A 62 -8.86 8.65 10.40
N VAL A 63 -7.76 9.26 10.00
CA VAL A 63 -7.49 10.68 10.26
C VAL A 63 -8.56 11.52 9.59
N MET A 64 -8.93 11.22 8.34
CA MET A 64 -10.00 11.92 7.65
C MET A 64 -11.36 11.74 8.31
N ALA A 65 -11.65 10.56 8.87
CA ALA A 65 -12.88 10.32 9.63
C ALA A 65 -12.95 11.15 10.92
N VAL A 66 -11.84 11.24 11.66
CA VAL A 66 -11.74 12.08 12.87
C VAL A 66 -11.86 13.56 12.50
N VAL A 67 -11.19 13.98 11.44
CA VAL A 67 -11.20 15.37 10.99
C VAL A 67 -12.56 15.80 10.43
N ALA A 68 -13.33 14.88 9.84
CA ALA A 68 -14.69 15.14 9.37
C ALA A 68 -15.73 15.15 10.50
N SER A 69 -15.38 14.68 11.70
CA SER A 69 -16.28 14.64 12.87
C SER A 69 -16.12 15.88 13.76
N GLU A 70 -17.20 16.32 14.39
CA GLU A 70 -17.21 17.50 15.28
C GLU A 70 -17.66 17.14 16.72
N GLY A 71 -17.15 17.86 17.71
CA GLY A 71 -17.60 17.75 19.11
C GLY A 71 -17.34 16.37 19.75
N VAL A 72 -18.37 15.78 20.37
CA VAL A 72 -18.28 14.50 21.10
C VAL A 72 -17.96 13.33 20.16
N GLU A 73 -18.35 13.42 18.89
CA GLU A 73 -18.05 12.40 17.88
C GLU A 73 -16.55 12.33 17.57
N ALA A 74 -15.84 13.47 17.59
CA ALA A 74 -14.40 13.50 17.40
C ALA A 74 -13.62 12.86 18.56
N VAL A 75 -14.06 13.11 19.79
CA VAL A 75 -13.45 12.50 20.99
C VAL A 75 -13.64 10.99 20.99
N THR A 76 -14.86 10.53 20.71
CA THR A 76 -15.15 9.09 20.63
C THR A 76 -14.46 8.41 19.45
N ALA A 77 -14.29 9.10 18.31
CA ALA A 77 -13.51 8.59 17.18
C ALA A 77 -12.01 8.44 17.52
N LEU A 78 -11.44 9.39 18.27
CA LEU A 78 -10.05 9.32 18.73
C LEU A 78 -9.83 8.21 19.76
N GLU A 79 -10.75 8.04 20.70
CA GLU A 79 -10.70 6.95 21.69
C GLU A 79 -10.80 5.57 21.04
N ARG A 80 -11.62 5.45 19.99
CA ARG A 80 -11.78 4.20 19.23
C ARG A 80 -10.72 4.00 18.16
N ALA A 81 -9.92 5.02 17.85
CA ALA A 81 -8.92 4.98 16.80
C ALA A 81 -7.98 3.76 16.88
N PRO A 82 -7.31 3.47 18.02
CA PRO A 82 -6.43 2.31 18.11
C PRO A 82 -7.19 0.99 17.90
N LEU A 83 -8.39 0.86 18.48
CA LEU A 83 -9.22 -0.34 18.30
C LEU A 83 -9.63 -0.53 16.83
N ASN A 84 -9.99 0.56 16.14
CA ASN A 84 -10.34 0.55 14.73
C ASN A 84 -9.14 0.18 13.86
N VAL A 85 -7.94 0.68 14.16
CA VAL A 85 -6.71 0.29 13.45
C VAL A 85 -6.47 -1.20 13.60
N PHE A 86 -6.54 -1.75 14.83
CA PHE A 86 -6.39 -3.19 15.04
C PHE A 86 -7.51 -4.01 14.38
N ALA A 87 -8.74 -3.51 14.38
CA ALA A 87 -9.87 -4.17 13.74
C ALA A 87 -9.74 -4.19 12.21
N VAL A 88 -9.23 -3.12 11.60
CA VAL A 88 -8.99 -3.05 10.14
C VAL A 88 -7.78 -3.90 9.74
N LEU A 89 -6.69 -3.84 10.50
CA LEU A 89 -5.50 -4.67 10.28
C LEU A 89 -5.82 -6.15 10.47
N GLY A 90 -6.40 -6.52 11.61
CA GLY A 90 -6.81 -7.88 11.92
C GLY A 90 -7.92 -8.38 11.01
N GLY A 91 -8.87 -7.53 10.65
CA GLY A 91 -9.89 -7.80 9.66
C GLY A 91 -9.29 -8.13 8.29
N GLY A 92 -8.31 -7.35 7.83
CA GLY A 92 -7.58 -7.60 6.59
C GLY A 92 -6.80 -8.93 6.59
N VAL A 93 -6.17 -9.29 7.71
CA VAL A 93 -5.52 -10.60 7.89
C VAL A 93 -6.55 -11.73 7.80
N LEU A 94 -7.67 -11.60 8.51
CA LEU A 94 -8.71 -12.62 8.54
C LEU A 94 -9.38 -12.78 7.18
N THR A 95 -9.79 -11.69 6.52
CA THR A 95 -10.41 -11.75 5.20
C THR A 95 -9.44 -12.27 4.15
N GLY A 96 -8.18 -11.82 4.16
CA GLY A 96 -7.14 -12.36 3.28
C GLY A 96 -6.93 -13.87 3.50
N GLY A 97 -6.83 -14.31 4.76
CA GLY A 97 -6.71 -15.73 5.08
C GLY A 97 -7.92 -16.57 4.64
N ILE A 98 -9.14 -16.06 4.81
CA ILE A 98 -10.37 -16.73 4.36
C ILE A 98 -10.39 -16.84 2.84
N ILE A 99 -10.10 -15.75 2.13
CA ILE A 99 -10.08 -15.74 0.67
C ILE A 99 -9.02 -16.74 0.18
N ALA A 100 -7.79 -16.71 0.70
CA ALA A 100 -6.74 -17.68 0.36
C ALA A 100 -7.19 -19.14 0.58
N ALA A 101 -7.86 -19.42 1.70
CA ALA A 101 -8.38 -20.76 1.99
C ALA A 101 -9.49 -21.19 1.01
N VAL A 102 -10.38 -20.27 0.63
CA VAL A 102 -11.42 -20.51 -0.38
C VAL A 102 -10.80 -20.78 -1.74
N MET A 103 -9.76 -20.04 -2.13
CA MET A 103 -9.00 -20.27 -3.36
C MET A 103 -8.36 -21.67 -3.38
N GLU A 104 -7.74 -22.08 -2.27
CA GLU A 104 -7.13 -23.41 -2.17
C GLU A 104 -8.17 -24.52 -2.30
N TYR A 105 -9.31 -24.35 -1.63
CA TYR A 105 -10.41 -25.30 -1.71
C TYR A 105 -11.02 -25.39 -3.13
N SER A 106 -11.21 -24.25 -3.79
CA SER A 106 -11.79 -24.20 -5.15
C SER A 106 -10.84 -24.80 -6.19
N ALA A 107 -9.54 -24.49 -6.11
CA ALA A 107 -8.50 -25.08 -6.94
C ALA A 107 -8.41 -26.61 -6.74
N ALA A 108 -8.56 -27.08 -5.50
CA ALA A 108 -8.58 -28.50 -5.18
C ALA A 108 -9.77 -29.25 -5.78
N LEU A 109 -10.92 -28.60 -5.85
CA LEU A 109 -12.12 -29.18 -6.44
C LEU A 109 -12.06 -29.20 -7.98
N ALA A 110 -11.41 -28.22 -8.59
CA ALA A 110 -11.43 -28.03 -10.04
C ALA A 110 -10.63 -29.07 -10.85
N LYS A 111 -9.66 -29.78 -10.27
CA LYS A 111 -8.82 -30.86 -10.88
C LYS A 111 -8.23 -30.57 -12.29
N LYS A 112 -8.35 -29.35 -12.83
CA LYS A 112 -7.96 -28.99 -14.21
C LYS A 112 -6.79 -28.01 -14.21
N ARG A 113 -5.62 -28.52 -14.60
CA ARG A 113 -4.33 -27.81 -14.79
C ARG A 113 -4.32 -26.61 -15.78
N LEU A 114 -5.41 -26.36 -16.50
CA LEU A 114 -5.45 -25.42 -17.64
C LEU A 114 -6.25 -24.14 -17.36
N LEU A 115 -6.90 -24.03 -16.21
CA LEU A 115 -7.67 -22.85 -15.80
C LEU A 115 -6.96 -21.99 -14.75
N ASP A 116 -5.78 -22.42 -14.27
CA ASP A 116 -5.05 -21.81 -13.15
C ASP A 116 -4.72 -20.31 -13.34
N SER A 117 -4.38 -19.87 -14.56
CA SER A 117 -4.02 -18.46 -14.82
C SER A 117 -5.23 -17.52 -14.72
N GLY A 118 -6.40 -17.97 -15.19
CA GLY A 118 -7.63 -17.19 -15.17
C GLY A 118 -8.24 -17.11 -13.77
N TYR A 119 -8.13 -18.19 -12.98
CA TYR A 119 -8.58 -18.20 -11.59
C TYR A 119 -7.71 -17.32 -10.68
N CYS A 120 -6.37 -17.41 -10.76
CA CYS A 120 -5.48 -16.51 -10.00
C CYS A 120 -5.74 -15.03 -10.31
N LEU A 121 -5.97 -14.69 -11.58
CA LEU A 121 -6.26 -13.30 -11.99
C LEU A 121 -7.66 -12.84 -11.56
N CYS A 122 -8.68 -13.70 -11.69
CA CYS A 122 -10.05 -13.40 -11.28
C CYS A 122 -10.18 -13.27 -9.76
N ASP A 123 -9.42 -14.08 -9.02
CA ASP A 123 -9.36 -14.05 -7.57
C ASP A 123 -8.59 -12.82 -7.03
N TYR A 124 -7.49 -12.40 -7.68
CA TYR A 124 -6.85 -11.10 -7.38
C TYR A 124 -7.81 -9.93 -7.62
N CYS A 125 -8.61 -10.00 -8.70
CA CYS A 125 -9.64 -9.00 -9.00
C CYS A 125 -10.85 -9.05 -8.04
N LEU A 126 -11.20 -10.22 -7.48
CA LEU A 126 -12.24 -10.37 -6.45
C LEU A 126 -11.84 -9.72 -5.13
N CYS A 127 -10.54 -9.57 -4.86
CA CYS A 127 -10.05 -8.81 -3.71
C CYS A 127 -10.17 -7.29 -3.90
N CYS A 128 -10.22 -6.84 -5.16
CA CYS A 128 -10.53 -5.46 -5.53
C CYS A 128 -12.03 -5.13 -5.48
N PHE A 129 -12.90 -6.02 -4.99
CA PHE A 129 -14.32 -5.70 -4.82
C PHE A 129 -14.47 -4.52 -3.85
N PRO A 130 -15.33 -3.52 -4.14
CA PRO A 130 -15.48 -2.32 -3.32
C PRO A 130 -15.90 -2.56 -1.85
N GLY A 131 -16.28 -3.79 -1.49
CA GLY A 131 -16.52 -4.22 -0.10
C GLY A 131 -15.28 -4.66 0.68
N CYS A 132 -14.23 -5.15 -0.01
CA CYS A 132 -12.92 -5.43 0.60
C CYS A 132 -12.08 -4.15 0.57
N ARG A 133 -12.42 -3.21 1.46
CA ARG A 133 -11.82 -1.86 1.56
C ARG A 133 -10.32 -1.82 1.93
N THR A 134 -9.57 -2.90 1.82
CA THR A 134 -8.22 -2.95 2.39
C THR A 134 -7.20 -3.51 1.41
N LEU A 135 -6.31 -2.63 0.92
CA LEU A 135 -5.03 -3.01 0.31
C LEU A 135 -4.24 -4.00 1.20
N LEU A 136 -4.47 -3.93 2.53
CA LEU A 136 -3.97 -4.92 3.49
C LEU A 136 -4.41 -6.34 3.17
N ALA A 137 -5.66 -6.57 2.77
CA ALA A 137 -6.13 -7.90 2.41
C ALA A 137 -5.37 -8.43 1.18
N CYS A 138 -5.13 -7.59 0.18
CA CYS A 138 -4.30 -7.94 -0.98
C CYS A 138 -2.85 -8.27 -0.59
N PHE A 139 -2.24 -7.47 0.30
CA PHE A 139 -0.90 -7.74 0.83
C PHE A 139 -0.82 -9.08 1.58
N TRP A 140 -1.76 -9.35 2.48
CA TRP A 140 -1.80 -10.60 3.25
C TRP A 140 -2.06 -11.80 2.35
N LEU A 141 -2.89 -11.64 1.31
CA LEU A 141 -3.08 -12.65 0.29
C LEU A 141 -1.80 -12.98 -0.46
N ASP A 142 -1.06 -11.95 -0.89
CA ASP A 142 0.21 -12.12 -1.58
C ASP A 142 1.24 -12.87 -0.71
N CYS A 143 1.36 -12.46 0.56
CA CYS A 143 2.18 -13.15 1.56
C CYS A 143 1.75 -14.61 1.79
N CYS A 144 0.44 -14.87 1.87
CA CYS A 144 -0.11 -16.23 2.02
C CYS A 144 0.16 -17.11 0.79
N ILE A 145 0.11 -16.53 -0.41
CA ILE A 145 0.40 -17.24 -1.66
C ILE A 145 1.91 -17.54 -1.75
N ASP A 146 2.77 -16.55 -1.53
CA ASP A 146 4.22 -16.69 -1.71
C ASP A 146 4.87 -17.63 -0.67
N SER A 147 4.44 -17.53 0.60
CA SER A 147 4.87 -18.47 1.66
C SER A 147 4.50 -19.93 1.35
N ARG A 148 3.40 -20.16 0.61
CA ARG A 148 2.95 -21.50 0.23
C ARG A 148 3.68 -22.01 -1.02
N VAL A 149 3.95 -21.12 -1.98
CA VAL A 149 4.76 -21.41 -3.17
C VAL A 149 6.22 -21.76 -2.80
N SER A 150 6.77 -21.13 -1.75
CA SER A 150 8.16 -21.31 -1.32
C SER A 150 8.44 -22.51 -0.42
N GLY A 151 7.44 -23.28 0.06
CA GLY A 151 7.73 -24.54 0.77
C GLY A 151 6.75 -25.07 1.81
N GLY A 152 5.51 -24.58 1.89
CA GLY A 152 4.50 -25.12 2.82
C GLY A 152 4.04 -26.55 2.50
N ARG A 153 3.64 -27.31 3.53
CA ARG A 153 3.19 -28.73 3.51
C ARG A 153 1.99 -29.08 2.59
N ALA A 154 1.49 -28.15 1.78
CA ALA A 154 0.39 -28.35 0.84
C ALA A 154 0.89 -28.29 -0.62
N SER A 155 1.88 -29.15 -0.93
CA SER A 155 2.74 -29.06 -2.13
C SER A 155 2.11 -29.48 -3.46
N ASP A 156 0.83 -29.82 -3.50
CA ASP A 156 0.24 -30.49 -4.66
C ASP A 156 -0.45 -29.52 -5.65
N PHE A 157 -0.66 -28.26 -5.26
CA PHE A 157 -1.19 -27.18 -6.11
C PHE A 157 -0.07 -26.26 -6.60
N ARG A 158 0.85 -26.82 -7.39
CA ARG A 158 1.90 -26.01 -8.03
C ARG A 158 1.40 -25.50 -9.37
N LEU A 159 1.22 -24.18 -9.48
CA LEU A 159 1.12 -23.51 -10.78
C LEU A 159 2.26 -23.99 -11.68
N SER A 160 1.98 -24.22 -12.97
CA SER A 160 3.06 -24.51 -13.92
C SER A 160 4.08 -23.36 -13.89
N ARG A 161 5.37 -23.69 -13.97
CA ARG A 161 6.47 -22.71 -14.01
C ARG A 161 6.27 -21.69 -15.13
N GLU A 162 5.67 -22.12 -16.24
CA GLU A 162 5.32 -21.25 -17.37
C GLU A 162 4.25 -20.24 -16.98
N VAL A 163 3.16 -20.69 -16.35
CA VAL A 163 2.05 -19.82 -15.93
C VAL A 163 2.50 -18.83 -14.86
N ARG A 164 3.32 -19.25 -13.89
CA ARG A 164 3.89 -18.35 -12.88
C ARG A 164 4.70 -17.23 -13.52
N ARG A 165 5.54 -17.58 -14.50
CA ARG A 165 6.34 -16.58 -15.24
C ARG A 165 5.44 -15.63 -16.04
N TYR A 166 4.45 -16.15 -16.76
CA TYR A 166 3.49 -15.30 -17.49
C TYR A 166 2.72 -14.34 -16.58
N LEU A 167 2.26 -14.80 -15.40
CA LEU A 167 1.56 -13.96 -14.45
C LEU A 167 2.47 -12.88 -13.85
N HIS A 168 3.70 -13.25 -13.48
CA HIS A 168 4.69 -12.29 -12.98
C HIS A 168 4.99 -11.22 -14.03
N ASP A 169 5.29 -11.63 -15.27
CA ASP A 169 5.55 -10.72 -16.37
C ASP A 169 4.34 -9.81 -16.62
N PHE A 170 3.12 -10.35 -16.63
CA PHE A 170 1.90 -9.57 -16.81
C PHE A 170 1.73 -8.49 -15.73
N TRP A 171 1.89 -8.86 -14.44
CA TRP A 171 1.75 -7.93 -13.33
C TRP A 171 2.86 -6.88 -13.29
N ASP A 172 4.10 -7.24 -13.63
CA ASP A 172 5.20 -6.26 -13.77
C ASP A 172 4.86 -5.18 -14.81
N HIS A 173 4.31 -5.59 -15.97
CA HIS A 173 3.90 -4.63 -17.01
C HIS A 173 2.68 -3.80 -16.57
N ALA A 174 1.70 -4.43 -15.91
CA ALA A 174 0.52 -3.73 -15.40
C ALA A 174 0.89 -2.68 -14.34
N ALA A 175 1.77 -3.05 -13.39
CA ALA A 175 2.31 -2.14 -12.38
C ALA A 175 3.09 -0.99 -13.01
N PHE A 176 3.93 -1.28 -14.01
CA PHE A 176 4.65 -0.24 -14.76
C PHE A 176 3.70 0.77 -15.42
N ILE A 177 2.63 0.30 -16.07
CA ILE A 177 1.62 1.16 -16.70
C ILE A 177 0.88 1.97 -15.64
N ALA A 178 0.42 1.33 -14.56
CA ALA A 178 -0.31 2.00 -13.48
C ALA A 178 0.54 3.10 -12.82
N ASN A 179 1.80 2.80 -12.48
CA ASN A 179 2.73 3.76 -11.90
C ASN A 179 2.99 4.92 -12.87
N SER A 180 3.21 4.64 -14.15
CA SER A 180 3.40 5.68 -15.17
C SER A 180 2.18 6.60 -15.28
N LEU A 181 0.97 6.06 -15.23
CA LEU A 181 -0.27 6.84 -15.24
C LEU A 181 -0.43 7.67 -13.96
N ILE A 182 -0.14 7.11 -12.79
CA ILE A 182 -0.19 7.84 -11.50
C ILE A 182 0.79 9.02 -11.53
N PHE A 183 2.04 8.81 -11.95
CA PHE A 183 3.03 9.88 -12.06
C PHE A 183 2.61 10.95 -13.09
N LEU A 184 2.07 10.54 -14.23
CA LEU A 184 1.57 11.48 -15.25
C LEU A 184 0.42 12.33 -14.69
N LEU A 185 -0.58 11.71 -14.06
CA LEU A 185 -1.72 12.40 -13.47
C LEU A 185 -1.30 13.31 -12.31
N LEU A 186 -0.37 12.85 -11.46
CA LEU A 186 0.20 13.65 -10.38
C LEU A 186 0.93 14.87 -10.95
N GLY A 187 1.71 14.70 -12.02
CA GLY A 187 2.38 15.79 -12.73
C GLY A 187 1.40 16.82 -13.31
N LEU A 188 0.34 16.36 -13.98
CA LEU A 188 -0.69 17.23 -14.57
C LEU A 188 -1.48 18.01 -13.50
N THR A 189 -1.88 17.35 -12.42
CA THR A 189 -2.59 17.98 -11.31
C THR A 189 -1.70 18.97 -10.55
N THR A 190 -0.44 18.60 -10.31
CA THR A 190 0.54 19.47 -9.63
C THR A 190 0.91 20.68 -10.49
N ALA A 191 1.02 20.53 -11.81
CA ALA A 191 1.27 21.66 -12.70
C ALA A 191 0.14 22.71 -12.62
N GLY A 192 -1.12 22.26 -12.59
CA GLY A 192 -2.27 23.13 -12.38
C GLY A 192 -2.29 23.82 -11.01
N PHE A 193 -1.75 23.16 -9.98
CA PHE A 193 -1.57 23.74 -8.65
C PHE A 193 -0.44 24.78 -8.61
N ILE A 194 0.72 24.47 -9.17
CA ILE A 194 1.88 25.38 -9.20
C ILE A 194 1.53 26.69 -9.92
N ASN A 195 0.76 26.63 -11.01
CA ASN A 195 0.33 27.82 -11.76
C ASN A 195 -0.59 28.76 -10.94
N GLN A 196 -1.18 28.30 -9.83
CA GLN A 196 -1.96 29.14 -8.92
C GLN A 196 -1.08 29.89 -7.90
N PHE A 197 0.16 29.46 -7.72
CA PHE A 197 1.12 30.13 -6.85
C PHE A 197 2.01 31.04 -7.69
N ASP A 198 2.05 32.32 -7.35
CA ASP A 198 2.97 33.24 -7.99
C ASP A 198 4.41 32.78 -7.72
N SER A 199 5.22 32.66 -8.78
CA SER A 199 6.64 32.24 -8.73
C SER A 199 7.50 33.10 -7.79
N SER A 200 6.99 34.28 -7.43
CA SER A 200 7.53 35.24 -6.46
C SER A 200 7.34 34.85 -4.99
N THR A 201 6.60 33.78 -4.68
CA THR A 201 6.21 33.46 -3.29
C THR A 201 7.24 32.53 -2.62
N PRO A 202 8.15 33.00 -1.74
CA PRO A 202 9.15 32.15 -1.07
C PRO A 202 8.52 31.09 -0.12
N ARG A 203 7.21 31.17 0.12
CA ARG A 203 6.45 30.27 1.00
C ARG A 203 6.32 28.84 0.46
N LEU A 204 6.24 28.66 -0.85
CA LEU A 204 6.09 27.31 -1.43
C LEU A 204 7.39 26.50 -1.32
N TRP A 205 8.51 27.10 -1.74
CA TRP A 205 9.84 26.49 -1.63
C TRP A 205 10.24 26.20 -0.18
N SER A 206 9.94 27.11 0.75
CA SER A 206 10.18 26.86 2.17
C SER A 206 9.30 25.73 2.74
N SER A 207 8.05 25.60 2.28
CA SER A 207 7.17 24.50 2.70
C SER A 207 7.68 23.14 2.19
N ILE A 208 8.15 23.07 0.94
CA ILE A 208 8.78 21.87 0.38
C ILE A 208 10.04 21.50 1.18
N ALA A 209 10.90 22.47 1.46
CA ALA A 209 12.11 22.23 2.24
C ALA A 209 11.80 21.67 3.63
N TRP A 210 10.83 22.26 4.34
CA TRP A 210 10.38 21.74 5.64
C TRP A 210 9.79 20.34 5.55
N ALA A 211 8.99 20.05 4.52
CA ALA A 211 8.44 18.71 4.30
C ALA A 211 9.54 17.66 4.08
N VAL A 212 10.55 17.97 3.26
CA VAL A 212 11.70 17.06 3.01
C VAL A 212 12.50 16.83 4.30
N VAL A 213 12.82 17.89 5.03
CA VAL A 213 13.57 17.78 6.29
C VAL A 213 12.78 16.96 7.32
N ALA A 214 11.48 17.24 7.48
CA ALA A 214 10.63 16.50 8.40
C ALA A 214 10.53 15.01 8.03
N ALA A 215 10.36 14.69 6.75
CA ALA A 215 10.30 13.31 6.28
C ALA A 215 11.61 12.54 6.53
N LEU A 216 12.76 13.16 6.24
CA LEU A 216 14.08 12.56 6.47
C LEU A 216 14.37 12.35 7.96
N LEU A 217 14.05 13.34 8.79
CA LEU A 217 14.22 13.23 10.25
C LEU A 217 13.31 12.16 10.83
N ALA A 218 12.03 12.14 10.45
CA ALA A 218 11.09 11.12 10.90
C ALA A 218 11.59 9.72 10.53
N ARG A 219 11.99 9.51 9.28
CA ARG A 219 12.51 8.21 8.82
C ARG A 219 13.81 7.83 9.54
N GLY A 220 14.72 8.78 9.72
CA GLY A 220 15.96 8.56 10.47
C GLY A 220 15.70 8.14 11.91
N VAL A 221 14.82 8.86 12.63
CA VAL A 221 14.45 8.51 14.01
C VAL A 221 13.85 7.11 14.07
N VAL A 222 12.88 6.79 13.19
CA VAL A 222 12.20 5.49 13.20
C VAL A 222 13.18 4.35 12.92
N VAL A 223 14.01 4.48 11.88
CA VAL A 223 14.97 3.44 11.52
C VAL A 223 16.01 3.25 12.63
N PHE A 224 16.70 4.31 13.05
CA PHE A 224 17.79 4.19 14.05
C PHE A 224 17.31 3.81 15.46
N THR A 225 16.03 4.00 15.77
CA THR A 225 15.47 3.55 17.06
C THR A 225 14.95 2.11 17.02
N LEU A 226 14.45 1.64 15.88
CA LEU A 226 13.86 0.30 15.75
C LEU A 226 14.84 -0.76 15.25
N THR A 227 15.88 -0.38 14.51
CA THR A 227 16.98 -1.28 14.13
C THR A 227 18.24 -0.89 14.91
N PRO A 228 18.54 -1.57 16.03
CA PRO A 228 19.78 -1.37 16.78
C PRO A 228 21.02 -1.88 16.04
#